data_AF-A0A316PNM0-F1
#
_entry.id   AF-A0A316PNM0-F1
#
_cell.length_a   1.000
_cell.length_b   1.000
_cell.length_c   1.000
_cell.angle_alpha   90.00
_cell.angle_beta   90.00
_cell.angle_gamma   90.00
#
_symmetry.space_group_name_H-M   'P 1'
#
loop_
_entity.id
_entity.type
_entity.pdbx_description
1 polymer ?
#
loop_
_entity_poly.entity_id
_entity_poly.type
_entity_poly.pdbx_seq_one_letter_code
_entity_poly.pdbx_strand_id
1 'polypeptide(L)'
;MRGLFQRGGKAGRPAAGEGAPRMKAIVIDPGTEPVVKTVPETLQALGATCGGALTLLRFPLDAAGLLYMEGAHSRGLEQNRQFRGQWYYGRLLIVGVAPYGVRFRSLTPEQIAMYTAKWREAVVPYEKVRWPG
;
A
#
# COMPACT_ATOMS: atom_id res chain seq x y z
N MET A 1 57.33 6.03 -20.33
CA MET A 1 57.01 5.46 -18.99
C MET A 1 55.71 6.09 -18.53
N ARG A 2 54.64 5.30 -18.31
CA ARG A 2 54.09 4.96 -16.98
C ARG A 2 53.83 6.22 -16.12
N GLY A 3 52.62 6.56 -15.70
CA GLY A 3 51.35 5.86 -15.75
C GLY A 3 50.23 6.67 -15.10
N LEU A 4 49.03 6.10 -15.18
CA LEU A 4 47.90 6.12 -14.24
C LEU A 4 47.86 7.25 -13.19
N PHE A 5 46.74 8.00 -13.16
CA PHE A 5 45.79 7.89 -12.05
C PHE A 5 44.39 8.32 -12.52
N GLN A 6 43.51 7.33 -12.68
CA GLN A 6 42.07 7.54 -12.73
C GLN A 6 41.61 8.05 -11.36
N ARG A 7 40.94 9.20 -11.32
CA ARG A 7 39.95 9.48 -10.28
C ARG A 7 38.59 9.29 -10.90
N GLY A 8 38.15 8.03 -10.92
CA GLY A 8 36.75 7.69 -11.12
C GLY A 8 35.96 8.43 -10.05
N GLY A 9 35.13 9.38 -10.48
CA GLY A 9 34.12 9.98 -9.63
C GLY A 9 33.30 8.85 -9.05
N LYS A 10 33.32 8.70 -7.71
CA LYS A 10 32.33 7.89 -7.03
C LYS A 10 30.97 8.46 -7.42
N ALA A 11 30.26 7.76 -8.30
CA ALA A 11 28.83 7.97 -8.48
C ALA A 11 28.22 7.79 -7.08
N GLY A 12 27.85 8.91 -6.46
CA GLY A 12 27.07 8.89 -5.25
C GLY A 12 25.84 8.03 -5.52
N ARG A 13 25.55 7.07 -4.64
CA ARG A 13 24.23 6.45 -4.62
C ARG A 13 23.21 7.59 -4.62
N PRO A 14 22.26 7.64 -5.57
CA PRO A 14 21.20 8.61 -5.45
C PRO A 14 20.52 8.36 -4.11
N ALA A 15 20.41 9.43 -3.31
CA ALA A 15 19.53 9.43 -2.16
C ALA A 15 18.15 8.99 -2.65
N ALA A 16 17.53 8.03 -1.96
CA ALA A 16 16.15 7.65 -2.20
C ALA A 16 15.27 8.89 -1.91
N GLY A 17 15.01 9.73 -2.91
CA GLY A 17 14.42 11.05 -2.64
C GLY A 17 13.70 11.69 -3.83
N GLU A 18 14.32 11.75 -5.00
CA GLU A 18 13.73 12.43 -6.16
C GLU A 18 13.70 11.52 -7.38
N GLY A 19 12.50 11.26 -7.91
CA GLY A 19 12.28 10.47 -9.13
C GLY A 19 11.66 9.07 -8.93
N ALA A 20 11.48 8.60 -7.71
CA ALA A 20 10.79 7.33 -7.48
C ALA A 20 9.28 7.48 -7.79
N PRO A 21 8.68 6.57 -8.58
CA PRO A 21 7.29 6.69 -8.98
C PRO A 21 6.34 6.60 -7.77
N ARG A 22 5.27 7.40 -7.82
CA ARG A 22 4.34 7.65 -6.72
C ARG A 22 2.91 7.46 -7.20
N MET A 23 2.08 6.90 -6.31
CA MET A 23 0.66 6.66 -6.58
C MET A 23 -0.25 7.21 -5.49
N LYS A 24 -1.52 7.44 -5.85
CA LYS A 24 -2.59 7.70 -4.88
C LYS A 24 -3.11 6.38 -4.31
N ALA A 25 -3.08 6.28 -2.99
CA ALA A 25 -3.59 5.17 -2.21
C ALA A 25 -4.43 5.69 -1.04
N ILE A 26 -5.23 4.81 -0.44
CA ILE A 26 -5.90 5.10 0.82
C ILE A 26 -5.09 4.44 1.94
N VAL A 27 -4.78 5.21 2.98
CA VAL A 27 -4.08 4.76 4.18
C VAL A 27 -5.07 4.72 5.32
N ILE A 28 -5.09 3.61 6.05
CA ILE A 28 -5.98 3.40 7.19
C ILE A 28 -5.09 3.06 8.37
N ASP A 29 -4.91 4.00 9.28
CA ASP A 29 -4.24 3.76 10.55
C ASP A 29 -5.27 3.22 11.58
N PRO A 30 -4.87 2.39 12.55
CA PRO A 30 -5.76 1.91 13.60
C PRO A 30 -6.50 3.07 14.29
N GLY A 31 -7.81 2.91 14.47
CA GLY A 31 -8.66 3.93 15.11
C GLY A 31 -8.92 5.20 14.30
N THR A 32 -8.34 5.37 13.11
CA THR A 32 -8.55 6.57 12.28
C THR A 32 -9.52 6.34 11.14
N GLU A 33 -10.00 7.44 10.55
CA GLU A 33 -10.66 7.38 9.25
C GLU A 33 -9.67 7.08 8.11
N PRO A 34 -10.12 6.51 6.99
CA PRO A 34 -9.31 6.33 5.79
C PRO A 34 -8.88 7.68 5.19
N VAL A 35 -7.59 7.84 4.88
CA VAL A 35 -7.03 9.08 4.32
C VAL A 35 -6.33 8.80 2.99
N VAL A 36 -6.62 9.62 1.98
CA VAL A 36 -5.94 9.56 0.68
C VAL A 36 -4.53 10.13 0.81
N LYS A 37 -3.51 9.35 0.46
CA LYS A 37 -2.11 9.80 0.46
C LYS A 37 -1.40 9.46 -0.84
N THR A 38 -0.38 10.26 -1.15
CA THR A 38 0.60 9.93 -2.19
C THR A 38 1.67 9.03 -1.58
N VAL A 39 1.80 7.80 -2.07
CA VAL A 39 2.70 6.77 -1.52
C VAL A 39 3.66 6.23 -2.59
N PRO A 40 4.78 5.59 -2.23
CA PRO A 40 5.65 4.91 -3.19
C PRO A 40 4.93 3.79 -3.95
N GLU A 41 5.33 3.54 -5.19
CA GLU A 41 4.78 2.43 -6.02
C GLU A 41 5.45 1.07 -5.79
N THR A 42 6.40 0.93 -4.85
CA THR A 42 7.11 -0.32 -4.63
C THR A 42 6.69 -0.99 -3.32
N LEU A 43 6.48 -2.32 -3.36
CA LEU A 43 6.11 -3.11 -2.18
C LEU A 43 7.13 -2.95 -1.05
N GLN A 44 8.41 -2.86 -1.39
CA GLN A 44 9.50 -2.65 -0.43
C GLN A 44 9.37 -1.31 0.30
N ALA A 45 9.14 -0.20 -0.40
CA ALA A 45 9.02 1.11 0.23
C ALA A 45 7.70 1.25 1.02
N LEU A 46 6.62 0.64 0.54
CA LEU A 46 5.36 0.54 1.28
C LEU A 46 5.55 -0.28 2.57
N GLY A 47 6.30 -1.39 2.50
CA GLY A 47 6.61 -2.22 3.67
C GLY A 47 7.43 -1.47 4.72
N ALA A 48 8.44 -0.69 4.31
CA ALA A 48 9.17 0.20 5.20
C ALA A 48 8.25 1.21 5.92
N THR A 49 7.19 1.68 5.24
CA THR A 49 6.21 2.61 5.79
C THR A 49 5.22 1.95 6.76
N CYS A 50 5.02 0.62 6.65
CA CYS A 50 4.10 -0.15 7.47
C CYS A 50 4.81 -0.97 8.57
N GLY A 51 6.15 -0.95 8.62
CA GLY A 51 6.94 -1.64 9.63
C GLY A 51 7.25 -3.11 9.33
N GLY A 52 7.13 -3.56 8.08
CA GLY A 52 7.40 -4.94 7.71
C GLY A 52 6.94 -5.34 6.31
N ALA A 53 7.14 -6.61 5.96
CA ALA A 53 6.69 -7.17 4.68
C ALA A 53 5.16 -7.13 4.59
N LEU A 54 4.66 -6.81 3.39
CA LEU A 54 3.24 -6.68 3.12
C LEU A 54 2.76 -7.78 2.18
N THR A 55 1.58 -8.31 2.47
CA THR A 55 0.83 -9.20 1.60
C THR A 55 -0.27 -8.41 0.89
N LEU A 56 -0.47 -8.73 -0.39
CA LEU A 56 -1.54 -8.17 -1.21
C LEU A 56 -2.74 -9.13 -1.25
N LEU A 57 -3.87 -8.68 -0.71
CA LEU A 57 -5.17 -9.28 -0.98
C LEU A 57 -5.86 -8.50 -2.11
N ARG A 58 -6.08 -9.15 -3.25
CA ARG A 58 -6.77 -8.53 -4.39
C ARG A 58 -8.28 -8.52 -4.18
N PHE A 59 -8.93 -7.45 -4.61
CA PHE A 59 -10.39 -7.41 -4.69
C PHE A 59 -10.84 -8.08 -6.00
N PRO A 60 -11.68 -9.13 -5.97
CA PRO A 60 -11.93 -9.97 -7.15
C PRO A 60 -12.52 -9.26 -8.37
N LEU A 61 -13.23 -8.15 -8.18
CA LEU A 61 -13.96 -7.43 -9.23
C LEU A 61 -13.41 -6.04 -9.50
N ASP A 62 -12.20 -5.72 -9.01
CA ASP A 62 -11.63 -4.39 -9.17
C ASP A 62 -10.12 -4.41 -9.40
N ALA A 63 -9.64 -3.39 -10.09
CA ALA A 63 -8.22 -3.09 -10.23
C ALA A 63 -7.68 -2.42 -8.94
N ALA A 64 -8.01 -2.99 -7.78
CA ALA A 64 -7.57 -2.54 -6.46
C ALA A 64 -7.33 -3.72 -5.50
N GLY A 65 -6.60 -3.47 -4.42
CA GLY A 65 -6.35 -4.47 -3.39
C GLY A 65 -5.94 -3.86 -2.05
N LEU A 66 -6.03 -4.69 -1.02
CA LEU A 66 -5.61 -4.40 0.35
C LEU A 66 -4.19 -4.90 0.56
N LEU A 67 -3.29 -4.02 0.97
CA LEU A 67 -2.01 -4.39 1.55
C LEU A 67 -2.12 -4.39 3.08
N TYR A 68 -1.64 -5.47 3.67
CA TYR A 68 -1.60 -5.68 5.11
C TYR A 68 -0.33 -6.44 5.50
N MET A 69 0.05 -6.39 6.77
CA MET A 69 1.17 -7.18 7.28
C MET A 69 0.66 -8.50 7.86
N GLU A 70 1.18 -9.62 7.38
CA GLU A 70 0.94 -10.93 7.98
C GLU A 70 1.62 -11.04 9.35
N GLY A 71 0.98 -11.72 10.30
CA GLY A 71 1.51 -11.86 11.67
C GLY A 71 1.55 -10.55 12.48
N ALA A 72 0.96 -9.47 11.98
CA ALA A 72 0.91 -8.17 12.68
C ALA A 72 0.37 -8.26 14.12
N HIS A 73 -0.64 -9.11 14.34
CA HIS A 73 -1.19 -9.37 15.67
C HIS A 73 -0.14 -9.96 16.63
N SER A 74 0.68 -10.91 16.17
CA SER A 74 1.74 -11.55 16.98
C SER A 74 2.87 -10.57 17.33
N ARG A 75 2.97 -9.46 16.60
CA ARG A 75 3.92 -8.36 16.85
C ARG A 75 3.32 -7.27 17.75
N GLY A 76 2.11 -7.46 18.28
CA GLY A 76 1.43 -6.51 19.15
C GLY A 76 0.93 -5.26 18.43
N LEU A 77 0.76 -5.29 17.10
CA LEU A 77 0.19 -4.15 16.37
C LEU A 77 -1.31 -4.05 16.67
N GLU A 78 -1.79 -2.82 16.78
CA GLU A 78 -3.18 -2.53 17.11
C GLU A 78 -4.17 -3.07 16.06
N GLN A 79 -5.34 -3.48 16.53
CA GLN A 79 -6.43 -3.92 15.68
C GLN A 79 -6.97 -2.75 14.83
N ASN A 80 -7.21 -3.00 13.54
CA ASN A 80 -7.63 -1.97 12.60
C ASN A 80 -9.03 -2.24 12.02
N ARG A 81 -9.13 -3.05 10.98
CA ARG A 81 -10.41 -3.34 10.29
C ARG A 81 -10.67 -4.83 10.21
N GLN A 82 -11.93 -5.21 10.34
CA GLN A 82 -12.40 -6.55 10.02
C GLN A 82 -12.88 -6.55 8.56
N PHE A 83 -12.35 -7.46 7.76
CA PHE A 83 -12.81 -7.66 6.38
C PHE A 83 -12.84 -9.16 6.07
N ARG A 84 -13.93 -9.62 5.43
CA ARG A 84 -14.17 -11.06 5.15
C ARG A 84 -14.07 -11.97 6.38
N GLY A 85 -14.54 -11.49 7.54
CA GLY A 85 -14.51 -12.25 8.80
C GLY A 85 -13.14 -12.33 9.47
N GLN A 86 -12.10 -11.70 8.91
CA GLN A 86 -10.76 -11.65 9.49
C GLN A 86 -10.42 -10.24 9.98
N TRP A 87 -9.84 -10.16 11.18
CA TRP A 87 -9.26 -8.92 11.69
C TRP A 87 -7.88 -8.67 11.09
N TYR A 88 -7.68 -7.44 10.62
CA TYR A 88 -6.39 -6.92 10.17
C TYR A 88 -5.85 -5.93 11.20
N TYR A 89 -4.52 -5.88 11.31
CA TYR A 89 -3.81 -5.17 12.37
C TYR A 89 -2.73 -4.26 11.78
N GLY A 90 -2.41 -3.20 12.50
CA GLY A 90 -1.49 -2.15 12.08
C GLY A 90 -2.03 -1.32 10.91
N ARG A 91 -1.14 -0.58 10.24
CA ARG A 91 -1.48 0.25 9.08
C ARG A 91 -1.89 -0.63 7.91
N LEU A 92 -3.02 -0.28 7.30
CA LEU A 92 -3.51 -0.88 6.06
C LEU A 92 -3.41 0.11 4.91
N LEU A 93 -3.26 -0.42 3.70
CA LEU A 93 -3.28 0.39 2.48
C LEU A 93 -4.26 -0.22 1.48
N ILE A 94 -5.10 0.61 0.87
CA ILE A 94 -5.83 0.24 -0.33
C ILE A 94 -5.13 0.90 -1.51
N VAL A 95 -4.72 0.09 -2.48
CA VAL A 95 -3.89 0.51 -3.62
C VAL A 95 -4.53 0.05 -4.92
N GLY A 96 -4.30 0.80 -6.00
CA GLY A 96 -4.64 0.34 -7.34
C GLY A 96 -3.66 -0.76 -7.76
N VAL A 97 -4.17 -1.81 -8.40
CA VAL A 97 -3.35 -2.94 -8.91
C VAL A 97 -3.59 -3.12 -10.40
N ALA A 98 -2.53 -3.43 -11.14
CA ALA A 98 -2.69 -3.86 -12.52
C ALA A 98 -3.47 -5.18 -12.61
N PRO A 99 -4.29 -5.39 -13.67
CA PRO A 99 -5.04 -6.63 -13.89
C PRO A 99 -4.13 -7.86 -13.92
N TYR A 100 -2.94 -7.70 -14.48
CA TYR A 100 -1.91 -8.74 -14.58
C TYR A 100 -0.60 -8.22 -13.97
N GLY A 101 -0.09 -8.92 -12.95
CA GLY A 101 1.20 -8.61 -12.32
C GLY A 101 1.14 -7.74 -11.06
N VAL A 102 2.31 -7.53 -10.44
CA VAL A 102 2.47 -6.90 -9.11
C VAL A 102 2.65 -5.37 -9.18
N ARG A 103 2.34 -4.77 -10.34
CA ARG A 103 2.52 -3.33 -10.53
C ARG A 103 1.38 -2.57 -9.85
N PHE A 104 1.76 -1.68 -8.93
CA PHE A 104 0.81 -0.77 -8.32
C PHE A 104 0.59 0.47 -9.18
N ARG A 105 -0.59 1.07 -9.03
CA ARG A 105 -1.00 2.29 -9.72
C ARG A 105 -1.89 3.12 -8.80
N SER A 106 -2.06 4.39 -9.15
CA SER A 106 -3.04 5.24 -8.49
C SER A 106 -4.44 4.64 -8.56
N LEU A 107 -5.16 4.68 -7.44
CA LEU A 107 -6.60 4.51 -7.43
C LEU A 107 -7.25 5.60 -8.30
N THR A 108 -8.32 5.25 -9.02
CA THR A 108 -9.14 6.24 -9.72
C THR A 108 -9.95 7.07 -8.72
N PRO A 109 -10.44 8.27 -9.09
CA PRO A 109 -11.30 9.08 -8.22
C PRO A 109 -12.51 8.32 -7.70
N GLU A 110 -13.12 7.47 -8.53
CA GLU A 110 -14.29 6.66 -8.20
C GLU A 110 -13.93 5.59 -7.15
N GLN A 111 -12.80 4.90 -7.35
CA GLN A 111 -12.27 3.96 -6.37
C GLN A 111 -11.97 4.66 -5.05
N ILE A 112 -11.36 5.85 -5.09
CA ILE A 112 -11.06 6.64 -3.90
C ILE A 112 -12.34 6.95 -3.12
N ALA A 113 -13.36 7.50 -3.78
CA ALA A 113 -14.63 7.84 -3.14
C ALA A 113 -15.29 6.59 -2.55
N MET A 114 -15.34 5.50 -3.32
CA MET A 114 -15.96 4.24 -2.93
C MET A 114 -15.27 3.60 -1.71
N TYR A 115 -13.95 3.40 -1.77
CA TYR A 115 -13.22 2.71 -0.72
C TYR A 115 -13.09 3.56 0.55
N THR A 116 -12.92 4.88 0.41
CA THR A 116 -12.90 5.77 1.58
C THR A 116 -14.21 5.69 2.34
N ALA A 117 -15.36 5.64 1.65
CA ALA A 117 -16.67 5.48 2.29
C ALA A 117 -16.87 4.09 2.90
N LYS A 118 -16.53 3.02 2.17
CA LYS A 118 -16.77 1.63 2.60
C LYS A 118 -15.89 1.19 3.78
N TRP A 119 -14.69 1.76 3.90
CA TRP A 119 -13.72 1.39 4.93
C TRP A 119 -13.72 2.31 6.16
N ARG A 120 -14.72 3.20 6.28
CA ARG A 120 -14.89 4.04 7.48
C ARG A 120 -15.15 3.20 8.72
N GLU A 121 -16.06 2.25 8.61
CA GLU A 121 -16.49 1.39 9.71
C GLU A 121 -15.42 0.37 10.11
N ALA A 122 -15.34 0.05 11.40
CA ALA A 122 -14.41 -0.94 11.93
C ALA A 122 -14.64 -2.35 11.33
N VAL A 123 -15.90 -2.69 11.09
CA VAL A 123 -16.30 -3.90 10.38
C VAL A 123 -16.70 -3.49 8.97
N VAL A 124 -15.97 -3.99 7.98
CA VAL A 124 -16.21 -3.70 6.56
C VAL A 124 -17.08 -4.81 5.98
N PRO A 125 -18.39 -4.59 5.81
CA PRO A 125 -19.31 -5.62 5.33
C PRO A 125 -19.01 -5.95 3.87
N TYR A 126 -18.79 -7.25 3.61
CA TYR A 126 -18.45 -7.75 2.28
C TYR A 126 -19.52 -7.40 1.22
N GLU A 127 -20.79 -7.39 1.61
CA GLU A 127 -21.92 -7.04 0.73
C GLU A 127 -21.89 -5.58 0.29
N LYS A 128 -21.42 -4.65 1.14
CA LYS A 128 -21.23 -3.26 0.73
C LYS A 128 -19.99 -3.11 -0.15
N VAL A 129 -19.06 -4.07 -0.12
CA VAL A 129 -17.92 -4.15 -1.04
C VAL A 129 -18.26 -5.01 -2.28
N ARG A 130 -19.53 -5.30 -2.54
CA ARG A 130 -19.99 -5.92 -3.78
C ARG A 130 -20.34 -4.83 -4.79
N TRP A 131 -19.85 -4.95 -6.02
CA TRP A 131 -20.12 -3.95 -7.07
C TRP A 131 -21.49 -4.20 -7.68
N PRO A 132 -22.23 -3.16 -8.11
CA PRO A 132 -23.24 -3.36 -9.14
C PRO A 132 -22.51 -3.90 -10.38
N GLY A 133 -23.00 -5.03 -10.89
CA GLY A 133 -22.49 -5.63 -12.13
C GLY A 133 -22.68 -4.72 -13.34
#